data_AF-A0A633TD63-F1
#
_entry.id   AF-A0A633TD63-F1
#
_cell.length_a   1.000
_cell.length_b   1.000
_cell.length_c   1.000
_cell.angle_alpha   90.00
_cell.angle_beta   90.00
_cell.angle_gamma   90.00
#
_symmetry.space_group_name_H-M   'P 1'
#
loop_
_entity.id
_entity.type
_entity.pdbx_description
1 polymer ?
#
loop_
_entity_poly.entity_id
_entity_poly.type
_entity_poly.pdbx_seq_one_letter_code
_entity_poly.pdbx_strand_id
1 'polypeptide(L)'
;LISLNPKPLQSLDVTNLKIVNLGNYNNLGIKIYGLNMYMGEIKPKIHRLNSTDYESKIVLAACVLDTMRFRVEFMDNNKPIGFYFDFELKK
;
A
#
# COMPACT_ATOMS: atom_id res chain seq x y z
N LEU A 1 2.92 12.39 -4.63
CA LEU A 1 3.46 12.26 -3.25
C LEU A 1 2.75 11.11 -2.54
N ILE A 2 3.49 10.18 -1.93
CA ILE A 2 2.94 9.09 -1.11
C ILE A 2 3.07 9.46 0.36
N SER A 3 2.04 9.18 1.15
CA SER A 3 2.10 9.31 2.61
C SER A 3 1.41 8.14 3.30
N LEU A 4 2.04 7.67 4.38
CA LEU A 4 1.54 6.63 5.27
C LEU A 4 1.46 7.23 6.67
N ASN A 5 0.32 7.07 7.35
CA ASN A 5 0.09 7.54 8.72
C ASN A 5 -0.73 6.50 9.50
N PRO A 6 -0.51 6.33 10.82
CA PRO A 6 0.37 7.11 11.68
C PRO A 6 1.86 6.82 11.46
N LYS A 7 2.73 7.67 12.02
CA LYS A 7 4.18 7.44 12.07
C LYS A 7 4.61 7.36 13.55
N PRO A 8 5.43 6.38 13.96
CA PRO A 8 5.92 5.25 13.17
C PRO A 8 4.78 4.30 12.74
N LEU A 9 4.99 3.55 11.67
CA LEU A 9 4.05 2.52 11.24
C LEU A 9 4.09 1.35 12.23
N GLN A 10 2.92 0.83 12.59
CA GLN A 10 2.76 -0.23 13.58
C GLN A 10 2.11 -1.47 12.97
N SER A 11 2.56 -2.64 13.41
CA SER A 11 1.96 -3.92 13.05
C SER A 11 0.56 -4.04 13.64
N LEU A 12 -0.36 -4.61 12.86
CA LEU A 12 -1.77 -4.82 13.23
C LEU A 12 -2.55 -3.53 13.52
N ASP A 13 -2.01 -2.37 13.14
CA ASP A 13 -2.69 -1.08 13.23
C ASP A 13 -3.17 -0.60 11.85
N VAL A 14 -4.16 0.28 11.85
CA VAL A 14 -4.69 0.89 10.63
C VAL A 14 -3.74 1.96 10.13
N THR A 15 -3.11 1.69 9.00
CA THR A 15 -2.32 2.66 8.25
C THR A 15 -3.17 3.30 7.16
N ASN A 16 -3.29 4.62 7.21
CA ASN A 16 -3.87 5.44 6.15
C ASN A 16 -2.80 5.71 5.09
N LEU A 17 -3.03 5.17 3.89
CA LEU A 17 -2.27 5.45 2.69
C LEU A 17 -2.96 6.55 1.90
N LYS A 18 -2.26 7.66 1.65
CA LYS A 18 -2.71 8.72 0.74
C LYS A 18 -1.70 8.91 -0.38
N ILE A 19 -2.20 8.95 -1.61
CA ILE A 19 -1.44 9.19 -2.83
C ILE A 19 -1.96 10.48 -3.47
N VAL A 20 -1.05 11.40 -3.73
CA VAL A 20 -1.34 12.68 -4.39
C VAL A 20 -0.69 12.69 -5.76
N ASN A 21 -1.43 13.15 -6.76
CA ASN A 21 -0.99 13.31 -8.14
C ASN A 21 -0.51 11.99 -8.80
N LEU A 22 -1.26 10.90 -8.64
CA LEU A 22 -0.96 9.62 -9.32
C LEU A 22 -1.43 9.63 -10.78
N GLY A 23 -2.54 10.31 -11.06
CA GLY A 23 -3.22 10.30 -12.36
C GLY A 23 -4.66 9.81 -12.27
N ASN A 24 -5.38 9.79 -13.39
CA ASN A 24 -6.78 9.36 -13.44
C ASN A 24 -6.88 7.91 -13.97
N TYR A 25 -7.39 7.00 -13.14
CA TYR A 25 -7.46 5.56 -13.46
C TYR A 25 -8.87 5.02 -13.24
N ASN A 26 -9.43 4.33 -14.24
CA ASN A 26 -10.82 3.89 -14.22
C ASN A 26 -11.10 2.85 -13.13
N ASN A 27 -10.18 1.91 -12.91
CA ASN A 27 -10.32 0.86 -11.91
C ASN A 27 -8.98 0.64 -11.22
N LEU A 28 -8.57 1.67 -10.47
CA LEU A 28 -7.35 1.61 -9.67
C LEU A 28 -7.51 0.58 -8.56
N GLY A 29 -6.53 -0.30 -8.44
CA GLY A 29 -6.38 -1.27 -7.37
C GLY A 29 -4.98 -1.21 -6.79
N ILE A 30 -4.84 -1.74 -5.58
CA ILE A 30 -3.55 -1.88 -4.90
C ILE A 30 -3.34 -3.35 -4.58
N LYS A 31 -2.11 -3.82 -4.78
CA LYS A 31 -1.64 -5.13 -4.37
C LYS A 31 -0.47 -4.95 -3.42
N ILE A 32 -0.58 -5.48 -2.21
CA ILE A 32 0.46 -5.41 -1.18
C ILE A 32 0.98 -6.80 -0.85
N TYR A 33 2.30 -6.97 -0.82
CA TYR A 33 2.95 -8.25 -0.50
C TYR A 33 4.32 -8.02 0.14
N GLY A 34 4.76 -8.99 0.93
CA GLY A 34 6.09 -8.98 1.54
C GLY A 34 7.17 -9.34 0.52
N LEU A 35 8.29 -8.61 0.54
CA LEU A 35 9.45 -8.83 -0.33
C LEU A 35 10.48 -9.77 0.31
N ASN A 36 10.63 -9.73 1.63
CA ASN A 36 11.56 -10.57 2.37
C ASN A 36 10.90 -11.83 2.97
N MET A 37 9.57 -11.89 2.99
CA MET A 37 8.80 -13.07 3.35
C MET A 37 7.43 -13.01 2.68
N TYR A 38 7.04 -14.07 1.97
CA TYR A 38 5.73 -14.12 1.32
C TYR A 38 4.65 -14.55 2.30
N MET A 39 3.77 -13.61 2.67
CA MET A 39 2.63 -13.83 3.59
C MET A 39 1.27 -13.77 2.86
N GLY A 40 1.29 -13.94 1.54
CA GLY A 40 0.12 -13.70 0.68
C GLY A 40 0.02 -12.27 0.18
N GLU A 41 -1.08 -11.99 -0.51
CA GLU A 41 -1.38 -10.69 -1.11
C GLU A 41 -2.54 -10.02 -0.36
N ILE A 42 -2.40 -8.73 -0.08
CA ILE A 42 -3.46 -7.89 0.47
C ILE A 42 -3.93 -6.95 -0.63
N LYS A 43 -5.24 -6.95 -0.89
CA LYS A 43 -5.88 -6.12 -1.91
C LYS A 43 -6.85 -5.14 -1.23
N PRO A 44 -6.34 -4.08 -0.59
CA PRO A 44 -7.19 -3.14 0.12
C PRO A 44 -8.04 -2.36 -0.89
N LYS A 45 -9.23 -1.92 -0.45
CA LYS A 45 -10.02 -0.98 -1.24
C LYS A 45 -9.28 0.35 -1.32
N ILE A 46 -9.28 0.95 -2.50
CA ILE A 46 -8.76 2.29 -2.74
C ILE A 46 -9.92 3.20 -3.14
N HIS A 47 -9.93 4.40 -2.58
CA HIS A 47 -10.96 5.40 -2.81
C HIS A 47 -10.34 6.58 -3.55
N ARG A 48 -11.01 7.03 -4.62
CA ARG A 48 -10.63 8.24 -5.33
C ARG A 48 -11.11 9.45 -4.52
N LEU A 49 -10.20 10.39 -4.26
CA LEU A 49 -10.51 11.65 -3.58
C LEU A 49 -10.84 12.76 -4.58
N ASN A 50 -10.10 12.83 -5.69
CA ASN A 50 -10.31 13.80 -6.77
C ASN A 50 -9.78 13.20 -8.09
N SER A 51 -9.55 14.03 -9.11
CA SER A 51 -9.07 13.56 -10.43
C SER A 51 -7.76 12.76 -10.40
N THR A 52 -6.90 13.00 -9.41
CA THR A 52 -5.52 12.48 -9.40
C THR A 52 -5.08 11.91 -8.05
N ASP A 53 -5.87 12.12 -6.99
CA ASP A 53 -5.54 11.71 -5.63
C ASP A 53 -6.42 10.57 -5.15
N TYR A 54 -5.83 9.72 -4.31
CA TYR A 54 -6.46 8.51 -3.79
C TYR A 54 -6.09 8.27 -2.34
N GLU A 55 -6.92 7.52 -1.64
CA GLU A 55 -6.66 7.04 -0.29
C GLU A 55 -7.03 5.56 -0.12
N SER A 56 -6.39 4.89 0.83
CA SER A 56 -6.69 3.53 1.22
C SER A 56 -6.37 3.33 2.70
N LYS A 57 -7.06 2.38 3.33
CA LYS A 57 -6.75 1.91 4.69
C LYS A 57 -6.16 0.51 4.58
N ILE A 58 -4.98 0.34 5.15
CA ILE A 58 -4.21 -0.91 5.09
C ILE A 58 -3.90 -1.36 6.52
N VAL A 59 -3.99 -2.67 6.75
CA VAL A 59 -3.57 -3.30 8.00
C VAL A 59 -2.57 -4.37 7.62
N LEU A 60 -1.37 -4.32 8.20
CA LEU A 60 -0.27 -5.22 7.89
C LEU A 60 0.20 -5.93 9.14
N ALA A 61 0.53 -7.20 9.01
CA ALA A 61 1.12 -7.98 10.08
C ALA A 61 2.63 -8.14 9.85
N ALA A 62 3.44 -7.78 10.85
CA ALA A 62 4.82 -8.24 10.99
C ALA A 62 4.87 -9.30 12.10
N CYS A 63 5.21 -10.55 11.74
CA CYS A 63 5.10 -11.69 12.66
C CYS A 63 6.46 -12.30 13.05
N VAL A 64 7.33 -12.56 12.07
CA VAL A 64 8.53 -13.40 12.30
C VAL A 64 9.85 -12.62 12.24
N LEU A 65 9.93 -11.59 11.42
CA LEU A 65 11.17 -10.82 11.20
C LEU A 65 11.16 -9.51 11.99
N ASP A 66 12.33 -9.09 12.45
CA ASP A 66 12.53 -7.78 13.10
C ASP A 66 12.18 -6.60 12.18
N THR A 67 12.29 -6.81 10.87
CA THR A 67 11.90 -5.84 9.84
C THR A 67 11.25 -6.57 8.68
N MET A 68 9.99 -6.22 8.39
CA MET A 68 9.25 -6.71 7.22
C MET A 68 9.28 -5.64 6.14
N ARG A 69 9.68 -6.01 4.92
CA ARG A 69 9.67 -5.10 3.77
C ARG A 69 8.45 -5.42 2.92
N PHE A 70 7.54 -4.46 2.78
CA PHE A 70 6.35 -4.57 1.95
C PHE A 70 6.52 -3.78 0.65
N ARG A 71 5.97 -4.32 -0.44
CA ARG A 71 5.75 -3.60 -1.68
C ARG A 71 4.27 -3.29 -1.84
N VAL A 72 3.97 -2.06 -2.20
CA VAL A 72 2.65 -1.60 -2.64
C VAL A 72 2.73 -1.37 -4.13
N GLU A 73 2.08 -2.24 -4.90
CA GLU A 73 2.02 -2.19 -6.36
C GLU A 73 0.64 -1.72 -6.82
N PHE A 74 0.63 -0.78 -7.78
CA PHE A 74 -0.61 -0.18 -8.28
C PHE A 74 -1.04 -0.85 -9.60
N MET A 75 -2.34 -1.07 -9.71
CA MET A 75 -2.95 -1.79 -10.80
C MET A 75 -4.07 -0.95 -11.40
N ASP A 76 -4.21 -0.90 -12.72
CA ASP A 76 -5.43 -0.41 -13.38
C ASP A 76 -6.02 -1.54 -14.20
N ASN A 77 -7.29 -1.87 -13.96
CA ASN A 77 -7.96 -3.00 -14.62
C ASN A 77 -7.17 -4.32 -14.52
N ASN A 78 -6.66 -4.63 -13.33
CA ASN A 78 -5.81 -5.81 -13.04
C ASN A 78 -4.48 -5.88 -13.82
N LYS A 79 -4.02 -4.77 -14.41
CA LYS A 79 -2.69 -4.68 -15.03
C LYS A 79 -1.80 -3.72 -14.24
N PRO A 80 -0.52 -4.07 -13.99
CA PRO A 80 0.40 -3.15 -13.31
C PRO A 80 0.54 -1.84 -14.08
N ILE A 81 0.51 -0.70 -13.38
CA ILE A 81 0.73 0.62 -14.00
C ILE A 81 2.21 1.04 -14.00
N GLY A 82 3.10 0.15 -13.57
CA GLY A 82 4.54 0.40 -13.46
C GLY A 82 4.96 1.24 -12.25
N PHE A 83 4.00 1.68 -11.42
CA PHE A 83 4.26 2.41 -10.19
C PHE A 83 4.12 1.49 -8.97
N TYR A 84 5.13 1.52 -8.11
CA TYR A 84 5.13 0.86 -6.81
C TYR A 84 6.00 1.64 -5.83
N PHE A 85 5.81 1.38 -4.54
CA PHE A 85 6.76 1.80 -3.53
C PHE A 85 6.96 0.70 -2.49
N ASP A 86 8.14 0.70 -1.88
CA ASP A 86 8.48 -0.22 -0.81
C ASP A 86 8.55 0.54 0.51
N PHE A 87 8.18 -0.12 1.60
CA PHE A 87 8.39 0.40 2.95
C PHE A 87 8.67 -0.72 3.94
N GLU A 88 9.21 -0.33 5.08
CA GLU A 88 9.57 -1.25 6.16
C GLU A 88 8.63 -1.08 7.34
N LEU A 89 8.24 -2.21 7.93
CA LEU A 89 7.54 -2.29 9.20
C LEU A 89 8.47 -2.98 10.19
N LYS A 90 8.83 -2.27 11.26
CA LYS A 90 9.63 -2.81 12.35
C LYS A 90 8.72 -3.26 13.48
N LYS A 91 9.12 -4.34 14.15
CA LYS A 91 8.44 -4.83 15.34
C LYS A 91 8.63 -3.89 16.53
#